data_AF-A0A218PW55-F1
#
_entry.id   AF-A0A218PW55-F1
#
_cell.length_a   1.000
_cell.length_b   1.000
_cell.length_c   1.000
_cell.angle_alpha   90.00
_cell.angle_beta   90.00
_cell.angle_gamma   90.00
#
_symmetry.space_group_name_H-M   'P 1'
#
loop_
_entity.id
_entity.type
_entity.pdbx_description
1 polymer ?
#
loop_
_entity_poly.entity_id
_entity_poly.type
_entity_poly.pdbx_seq_one_letter_code
_entity_poly.pdbx_strand_id
1 'polypeptide(L)'
;MSALFRIVYATHANGTHHKLALDGLDAMPRKDKEAWSRVMLKHVERFLEGSKAPDVTFKDFKNHVLHVSENYWGGAPEKAAEWYRRTVSELQAGNWPDAAYAAGVLSHYYTDPVMPFHTGQTEAENAIHRATEWSINRSYNALRAIGEKRFADVDAFLPTGPNWLKEFVCDGAEYSHRYYEKLIAHYDIHKGTVRPEDGLDDVARTIVAELLMYAAKGYGRVLDAAISEAGVAAPEVTLTAETFLAMTQIPRKFIEKRLSNEEDRKLVAAIYDELKTTGRVENSLSEDDRTIRDLHRKEVLEPQLAQRNEVRAARVSGAAVPLMQTPPTIAPQEEAAPAHDTTALELAVAKSSHIASEVTERPPALPVQSDSLAAVARTPHPRPIPVRVPEERTEVGRAYLFESDDLEAAPSIGPKMAERFAAVGVHTVGDFLERDAMQLADDLDDSRFDSETLTDWQDQARMVIDIPGLRGTHAQLLVGAGYRTAEAVAEADPVVLSAHVLKFAATSAGRRVLREGRPPDIEKIKSWVGAAKHAMAA
;
A
#
# COMPACT_ATOMS: atom_id res chain seq x y z
N MET A 1 -12.41 -12.75 1.55
CA MET A 1 -12.36 -11.45 0.83
C MET A 1 -12.82 -11.56 -0.61
N SER A 2 -13.66 -10.64 -1.09
CA SER A 2 -14.09 -10.60 -2.49
C SER A 2 -12.95 -10.12 -3.41
N ALA A 3 -12.98 -10.50 -4.70
CA ALA A 3 -12.04 -9.99 -5.70
C ALA A 3 -12.05 -8.45 -5.77
N LEU A 4 -13.20 -7.83 -5.52
CA LEU A 4 -13.39 -6.39 -5.54
C LEU A 4 -12.65 -5.67 -4.40
N PHE A 5 -12.67 -6.24 -3.19
CA PHE A 5 -11.89 -5.72 -2.06
C PHE A 5 -10.39 -5.67 -2.44
N ARG A 6 -9.87 -6.73 -3.05
CA ARG A 6 -8.46 -6.80 -3.48
C ARG A 6 -8.12 -5.73 -4.53
N ILE A 7 -9.02 -5.48 -5.48
CA ILE A 7 -8.84 -4.42 -6.49
C ILE A 7 -8.76 -3.06 -5.81
N VAL A 8 -9.76 -2.71 -4.99
CA VAL A 8 -9.82 -1.44 -4.26
C VAL A 8 -8.57 -1.24 -3.39
N TYR A 9 -8.19 -2.28 -2.66
CA TYR A 9 -7.00 -2.26 -1.80
C TYR A 9 -5.72 -2.01 -2.62
N ALA A 10 -5.61 -2.59 -3.82
CA ALA A 10 -4.45 -2.41 -4.68
C ALA A 10 -4.42 -1.06 -5.42
N THR A 11 -5.58 -0.49 -5.78
CA THR A 11 -5.66 0.68 -6.67
C THR A 11 -5.96 2.01 -5.95
N HIS A 12 -6.65 1.98 -4.82
CA HIS A 12 -7.12 3.20 -4.12
C HIS A 12 -6.54 3.35 -2.70
N ALA A 13 -6.06 2.27 -2.07
CA ALA A 13 -5.46 2.32 -0.73
C ALA A 13 -3.97 2.72 -0.76
N ASN A 14 -3.72 4.02 -0.99
CA ASN A 14 -2.37 4.57 -1.13
C ASN A 14 -1.71 4.97 0.22
N GLY A 15 -2.50 5.19 1.29
CA GLY A 15 -2.01 5.58 2.61
C GLY A 15 -2.15 4.47 3.66
N THR A 16 -1.44 4.59 4.79
CA THR A 16 -1.56 3.65 5.93
C THR A 16 -3.00 3.64 6.47
N HIS A 17 -3.63 4.80 6.67
CA HIS A 17 -5.03 4.87 7.13
C HIS A 17 -6.04 4.26 6.15
N HIS A 18 -5.85 4.43 4.82
CA HIS A 18 -6.71 3.76 3.85
C HIS A 18 -6.67 2.23 4.05
N LYS A 19 -5.46 1.69 4.24
CA LYS A 19 -5.26 0.24 4.37
C LYS A 19 -5.80 -0.26 5.71
N LEU A 20 -5.55 0.44 6.81
CA LEU A 20 -6.10 0.08 8.12
C LEU A 20 -7.64 0.13 8.14
N ALA A 21 -8.25 1.15 7.53
CA ALA A 21 -9.70 1.26 7.40
C ALA A 21 -10.28 0.06 6.64
N LEU A 22 -9.65 -0.35 5.53
CA LEU A 22 -10.07 -1.51 4.75
C LEU A 22 -9.78 -2.83 5.47
N ASP A 23 -8.63 -2.98 6.13
CA ASP A 23 -8.28 -4.18 6.89
C ASP A 23 -9.25 -4.39 8.07
N GLY A 24 -9.75 -3.31 8.69
CA GLY A 24 -10.82 -3.38 9.68
C GLY A 24 -12.14 -3.93 9.14
N LEU A 25 -12.48 -3.70 7.86
CA LEU A 25 -13.66 -4.32 7.26
C LEU A 25 -13.55 -5.85 7.19
N ASP A 26 -12.35 -6.38 6.92
CA ASP A 26 -12.12 -7.83 6.88
C ASP A 26 -12.09 -8.45 8.29
N ALA A 27 -11.61 -7.66 9.27
CA ALA A 27 -11.44 -8.06 10.66
C ALA A 27 -12.71 -7.96 11.54
N MET A 28 -13.83 -7.43 11.03
CA MET A 28 -15.08 -7.34 11.79
C MET A 28 -15.53 -8.73 12.30
N PRO A 29 -15.77 -8.92 13.62
CA PRO A 29 -16.13 -10.21 14.21
C PRO A 29 -17.64 -10.52 14.13
N ARG A 30 -18.26 -10.31 12.96
CA ARG A 30 -19.70 -10.47 12.74
C ARG A 30 -20.04 -11.40 11.58
N LYS A 31 -21.21 -12.06 11.65
CA LYS A 31 -21.64 -13.07 10.67
C LYS A 31 -22.02 -12.48 9.31
N ASP A 32 -22.55 -11.26 9.30
CA ASP A 32 -22.96 -10.50 8.12
C ASP A 32 -21.87 -9.52 7.67
N LYS A 33 -20.59 -9.76 8.05
CA LYS A 33 -19.49 -8.85 7.74
C LYS A 33 -19.37 -8.59 6.25
N GLU A 34 -19.56 -9.60 5.41
CA GLU A 34 -19.47 -9.45 3.95
C GLU A 34 -20.53 -8.48 3.42
N ALA A 35 -21.73 -8.46 4.00
CA ALA A 35 -22.78 -7.52 3.59
C ALA A 35 -22.38 -6.08 3.95
N TRP A 36 -21.90 -5.85 5.17
CA TRP A 36 -21.42 -4.54 5.61
C TRP A 36 -20.18 -4.06 4.87
N SER A 37 -19.22 -4.96 4.61
CA SER A 37 -18.07 -4.65 3.75
C SER A 37 -18.56 -4.22 2.37
N ARG A 38 -19.60 -4.84 1.79
CA ARG A 38 -20.14 -4.39 0.50
C ARG A 38 -20.75 -2.99 0.58
N VAL A 39 -21.45 -2.63 1.67
CA VAL A 39 -22.00 -1.28 1.87
C VAL A 39 -20.87 -0.25 1.90
N MET A 40 -19.83 -0.50 2.70
CA MET A 40 -18.68 0.39 2.78
C MET A 40 -17.93 0.49 1.44
N LEU A 41 -17.73 -0.64 0.76
CA LEU A 41 -17.07 -0.66 -0.55
C LEU A 41 -17.91 0.07 -1.63
N LYS A 42 -19.24 -0.02 -1.60
CA LYS A 42 -20.11 0.75 -2.51
C LYS A 42 -19.86 2.26 -2.37
N HIS A 43 -19.49 2.71 -1.18
CA HIS A 43 -19.19 4.10 -0.85
C HIS A 43 -17.69 4.32 -0.57
N VAL A 44 -16.81 3.54 -1.21
CA VAL A 44 -15.39 3.52 -0.84
C VAL A 44 -14.68 4.87 -0.99
N GLU A 45 -15.07 5.70 -1.96
CA GLU A 45 -14.49 7.04 -2.10
C GLU A 45 -14.71 7.85 -0.83
N ARG A 46 -15.94 7.85 -0.30
CA ARG A 46 -16.29 8.53 0.95
C ARG A 46 -15.60 7.89 2.15
N PHE A 47 -15.53 6.57 2.20
CA PHE A 47 -14.84 5.85 3.28
C PHE A 47 -13.35 6.19 3.36
N LEU A 48 -12.65 6.14 2.21
CA LEU A 48 -11.23 6.46 2.13
C LEU A 48 -10.97 7.96 2.33
N GLU A 49 -11.81 8.84 1.77
CA GLU A 49 -11.79 10.28 2.04
C GLU A 49 -11.88 10.55 3.55
N GLY A 50 -12.84 9.91 4.25
CA GLY A 50 -12.98 10.01 5.69
C GLY A 50 -11.73 9.58 6.44
N SER A 51 -11.12 8.45 6.06
CA SER A 51 -9.92 7.92 6.72
C SER A 51 -8.65 8.80 6.62
N LYS A 52 -8.67 9.84 5.79
CA LYS A 52 -7.59 10.84 5.70
C LYS A 52 -8.04 12.26 6.04
N ALA A 53 -9.34 12.49 6.19
CA ALA A 53 -9.88 13.82 6.44
C ALA A 53 -9.24 14.51 7.67
N PRO A 54 -8.92 13.79 8.78
CA PRO A 54 -8.21 14.42 9.88
C PRO A 54 -6.86 15.03 9.50
N ASP A 55 -6.01 14.33 8.73
CA ASP A 55 -4.72 14.85 8.26
C ASP A 55 -4.83 16.00 7.27
N VAL A 56 -5.77 15.89 6.32
CA VAL A 56 -5.76 16.73 5.11
C VAL A 56 -6.77 17.87 5.15
N THR A 57 -7.86 17.71 5.90
CA THR A 57 -9.00 18.63 5.93
C THR A 57 -9.20 19.26 7.30
N PHE A 58 -9.27 18.46 8.37
CA PHE A 58 -9.54 18.98 9.71
C PHE A 58 -8.29 19.61 10.32
N LYS A 59 -7.14 18.95 10.17
CA LYS A 59 -5.84 19.38 10.66
C LYS A 59 -5.86 19.71 12.17
N ASP A 60 -6.69 19.00 12.91
CA ASP A 60 -6.83 19.11 14.36
C ASP A 60 -5.87 18.16 15.07
N PHE A 61 -4.58 18.29 14.73
CA PHE A 61 -3.52 17.32 15.02
C PHE A 61 -3.45 16.85 16.47
N LYS A 62 -3.75 17.71 17.46
CA LYS A 62 -3.78 17.30 18.89
C LYS A 62 -4.73 16.14 19.16
N ASN A 63 -5.76 15.97 18.34
CA ASN A 63 -6.72 14.87 18.46
C ASN A 63 -6.22 13.54 17.89
N HIS A 64 -5.03 13.50 17.28
CA HIS A 64 -4.41 12.30 16.73
C HIS A 64 -3.54 11.60 17.78
N VAL A 65 -3.12 12.34 18.82
CA VAL A 65 -2.19 11.84 19.84
C VAL A 65 -2.88 11.52 21.16
N LEU A 66 -2.24 10.65 21.94
CA LEU A 66 -2.59 10.33 23.33
C LEU A 66 -1.33 9.95 24.14
N HIS A 67 -0.69 10.95 24.77
CA HIS A 67 0.56 10.78 25.48
C HIS A 67 0.39 10.07 26.83
N VAL A 68 0.67 8.77 26.87
CA VAL A 68 0.41 7.89 28.01
C VAL A 68 1.17 8.35 29.26
N SER A 69 2.46 8.64 29.11
CA SER A 69 3.33 9.05 30.23
C SER A 69 3.07 10.47 30.75
N GLU A 70 2.18 11.23 30.11
CA GLU A 70 1.93 12.65 30.39
C GLU A 70 0.49 12.90 30.81
N ASN A 71 -0.04 11.99 31.63
CA ASN A 71 -1.43 11.98 32.09
C ASN A 71 -2.44 11.97 30.93
N TYR A 72 -2.14 11.16 29.89
CA TYR A 72 -2.99 11.00 28.71
C TYR A 72 -3.25 12.33 27.98
N TRP A 73 -2.22 13.16 27.83
CA TRP A 73 -2.35 14.42 27.08
C TRP A 73 -2.61 14.14 25.60
N GLY A 74 -3.67 14.73 25.05
CA GLY A 74 -4.13 14.47 23.69
C GLY A 74 -5.64 14.55 23.60
N GLY A 75 -6.21 14.32 22.41
CA GLY A 75 -7.66 14.41 22.17
C GLY A 75 -8.28 13.20 21.48
N ALA A 76 -7.49 12.14 21.24
CA ALA A 76 -7.96 10.97 20.49
C ALA A 76 -9.19 10.27 21.10
N PRO A 77 -9.29 10.01 22.43
CA PRO A 77 -10.46 9.37 23.02
C PRO A 77 -11.77 10.16 22.77
N GLU A 78 -11.72 11.48 22.93
CA GLU A 78 -12.86 12.37 22.69
C GLU A 78 -13.29 12.34 21.23
N LYS A 79 -12.34 12.44 20.28
CA LYS A 79 -12.65 12.45 18.86
C LYS A 79 -13.11 11.11 18.31
N ALA A 80 -12.51 10.00 18.76
CA ALA A 80 -13.01 8.67 18.44
C ALA A 80 -14.47 8.51 18.91
N ALA A 81 -14.78 8.91 20.15
CA ALA A 81 -16.15 8.84 20.67
C ALA A 81 -17.15 9.74 19.91
N GLU A 82 -16.73 10.92 19.48
CA GLU A 82 -17.53 11.83 18.65
C GLU A 82 -17.90 11.20 17.30
N TRP A 83 -16.89 10.69 16.57
CA TRP A 83 -17.10 10.09 15.26
C TRP A 83 -17.76 8.72 15.31
N TYR A 84 -17.62 7.99 16.42
CA TYR A 84 -18.42 6.81 16.69
C TYR A 84 -19.91 7.13 16.74
N ARG A 85 -20.31 8.12 17.55
CA ARG A 85 -21.73 8.55 17.62
C ARG A 85 -22.24 9.03 16.26
N ARG A 86 -21.41 9.73 15.49
CA ARG A 86 -21.75 10.15 14.12
C ARG A 86 -21.98 8.93 13.22
N THR A 87 -21.11 7.94 13.27
CA THR A 87 -21.24 6.69 12.50
C THR A 87 -22.54 5.97 12.84
N VAL A 88 -22.84 5.78 14.13
CA VAL A 88 -24.09 5.16 14.60
C VAL A 88 -25.31 5.95 14.09
N SER A 89 -25.31 7.27 14.23
CA SER A 89 -26.41 8.13 13.79
C SER A 89 -26.67 8.04 12.29
N GLU A 90 -25.63 8.05 11.45
CA GLU A 90 -25.78 7.96 9.99
C GLU A 90 -26.20 6.56 9.53
N LEU A 91 -25.76 5.50 10.23
CA LEU A 91 -26.24 4.13 10.01
C LEU A 91 -27.73 4.01 10.33
N GLN A 92 -28.17 4.55 11.47
CA GLN A 92 -29.59 4.57 11.87
C GLN A 92 -30.46 5.34 10.88
N ALA A 93 -29.94 6.44 10.32
CA ALA A 93 -30.64 7.24 9.32
C ALA A 93 -30.68 6.56 7.93
N GLY A 94 -29.90 5.51 7.68
CA GLY A 94 -29.74 4.91 6.37
C GLY A 94 -28.97 5.78 5.38
N ASN A 95 -28.21 6.76 5.86
CA ASN A 95 -27.39 7.67 5.06
C ASN A 95 -26.04 7.02 4.73
N TRP A 96 -26.07 5.96 3.94
CA TRP A 96 -24.90 5.09 3.70
C TRP A 96 -23.61 5.80 3.24
N PRO A 97 -23.64 6.82 2.36
CA PRO A 97 -22.43 7.56 1.99
C PRO A 97 -21.78 8.30 3.17
N ASP A 98 -22.58 8.92 4.04
CA ASP A 98 -22.09 9.68 5.19
C ASP A 98 -21.76 8.76 6.37
N ALA A 99 -22.46 7.63 6.51
CA ALA A 99 -22.06 6.55 7.41
C ALA A 99 -20.68 5.99 7.04
N ALA A 100 -20.43 5.77 5.74
CA ALA A 100 -19.12 5.36 5.25
C ALA A 100 -18.07 6.45 5.51
N TYR A 101 -18.34 7.71 5.20
CA TYR A 101 -17.41 8.80 5.53
C TYR A 101 -17.09 8.86 7.03
N ALA A 102 -18.10 8.84 7.89
CA ALA A 102 -17.95 8.90 9.34
C ALA A 102 -17.18 7.69 9.90
N ALA A 103 -17.45 6.49 9.41
CA ALA A 103 -16.69 5.29 9.75
C ALA A 103 -15.22 5.43 9.33
N GLY A 104 -14.96 6.00 8.14
CA GLY A 104 -13.62 6.32 7.68
C GLY A 104 -12.89 7.23 8.65
N VAL A 105 -13.51 8.34 9.04
CA VAL A 105 -12.93 9.28 10.02
C VAL A 105 -12.71 8.62 11.38
N LEU A 106 -13.67 7.83 11.85
CA LEU A 106 -13.54 7.06 13.09
C LEU A 106 -12.33 6.12 13.06
N SER A 107 -12.08 5.47 11.92
CA SER A 107 -10.94 4.57 11.76
C SER A 107 -9.62 5.29 12.03
N HIS A 108 -9.48 6.52 11.57
CA HIS A 108 -8.28 7.33 11.73
C HIS A 108 -8.00 7.59 13.22
N TYR A 109 -8.91 8.29 13.90
CA TYR A 109 -8.76 8.63 15.32
C TYR A 109 -8.64 7.44 16.26
N TYR A 110 -9.19 6.28 15.88
CA TYR A 110 -8.98 5.06 16.65
C TYR A 110 -7.57 4.48 16.44
N THR A 111 -7.07 4.48 15.20
CA THR A 111 -5.80 3.83 14.87
C THR A 111 -4.57 4.66 15.20
N ASP A 112 -4.67 6.00 15.25
CA ASP A 112 -3.51 6.87 15.50
C ASP A 112 -2.84 6.55 16.85
N PRO A 113 -3.56 6.42 17.98
CA PRO A 113 -2.91 6.09 19.25
C PRO A 113 -2.32 4.66 19.29
N VAL A 114 -2.64 3.80 18.31
CA VAL A 114 -1.98 2.49 18.17
C VAL A 114 -0.59 2.60 17.50
N MET A 115 -0.27 3.75 16.91
CA MET A 115 1.05 4.12 16.42
C MET A 115 1.90 4.61 17.61
N PRO A 116 3.07 4.00 17.91
CA PRO A 116 3.83 4.36 19.11
C PRO A 116 4.17 5.85 19.19
N PHE A 117 4.60 6.48 18.09
CA PHE A 117 4.98 7.91 18.10
C PHE A 117 3.82 8.88 18.29
N HIS A 118 2.58 8.40 18.33
CA HIS A 118 1.42 9.21 18.70
C HIS A 118 1.10 9.10 20.20
N THR A 119 1.93 8.39 20.97
CA THR A 119 1.74 8.13 22.42
C THR A 119 2.74 8.82 23.34
N GLY A 120 3.55 9.70 22.80
CA GLY A 120 4.56 10.47 23.54
C GLY A 120 5.38 11.31 22.58
N GLN A 121 6.18 12.23 23.11
CA GLN A 121 6.98 13.12 22.29
C GLN A 121 8.37 13.35 22.88
N THR A 122 9.40 13.21 22.04
CA THR A 122 10.80 13.45 22.40
C THR A 122 11.58 14.12 21.25
N GLU A 123 12.73 14.73 21.53
CA GLU A 123 13.60 15.27 20.47
C GLU A 123 14.05 14.16 19.49
N ALA A 124 14.31 12.96 20.00
CA ALA A 124 14.75 11.82 19.19
C ALA A 124 13.65 11.32 18.25
N GLU A 125 12.44 11.16 18.77
CA GLU A 125 11.28 10.74 17.97
C GLU A 125 10.89 11.79 16.93
N ASN A 126 10.81 13.08 17.30
CA ASN A 126 10.55 14.18 16.35
C ASN A 126 11.49 14.15 15.13
N ALA A 127 12.74 13.73 15.32
CA ALA A 127 13.74 13.68 14.25
C ALA A 127 13.51 12.54 13.24
N ILE A 128 12.76 11.49 13.63
CA ILE A 128 12.58 10.28 12.82
C ILE A 128 11.10 9.96 12.51
N HIS A 129 10.15 10.69 13.09
CA HIS A 129 8.71 10.42 13.00
C HIS A 129 8.24 10.22 11.56
N ARG A 130 8.37 11.27 10.74
CA ARG A 130 7.94 11.26 9.33
C ARG A 130 8.63 10.19 8.50
N ALA A 131 9.92 9.98 8.76
CA ALA A 131 10.69 8.97 8.05
C ALA A 131 10.17 7.56 8.40
N THR A 132 9.81 7.33 9.66
CA THR A 132 9.24 6.07 10.14
C THR A 132 7.86 5.82 9.55
N GLU A 133 6.96 6.81 9.58
CA GLU A 133 5.63 6.69 8.96
C GLU A 133 5.71 6.42 7.46
N TRP A 134 6.62 7.10 6.76
CA TRP A 134 6.87 6.84 5.34
C TRP A 134 7.36 5.41 5.12
N SER A 135 8.31 4.93 5.95
CA SER A 135 8.81 3.56 5.90
C SER A 135 7.73 2.51 6.14
N ILE A 136 6.82 2.76 7.08
CA ILE A 136 5.65 1.91 7.35
C ILE A 136 4.70 1.90 6.15
N ASN A 137 4.37 3.06 5.58
CA ASN A 137 3.50 3.16 4.41
C ASN A 137 4.06 2.34 3.23
N ARG A 138 5.36 2.51 2.95
CA ARG A 138 6.08 1.85 1.87
C ARG A 138 6.19 0.34 2.08
N SER A 139 6.34 -0.09 3.32
CA SER A 139 6.49 -1.50 3.71
C SER A 139 5.17 -2.18 4.07
N TYR A 140 4.03 -1.48 4.04
CA TYR A 140 2.79 -1.92 4.68
C TYR A 140 2.38 -3.35 4.31
N ASN A 141 2.38 -3.71 3.01
CA ASN A 141 1.92 -5.04 2.59
C ASN A 141 2.86 -6.15 3.11
N ALA A 142 4.17 -5.88 3.17
CA ALA A 142 5.14 -6.83 3.72
C ALA A 142 5.01 -6.95 5.24
N LEU A 143 4.78 -5.84 5.94
CA LEU A 143 4.55 -5.81 7.39
C LEU A 143 3.23 -6.54 7.75
N ARG A 144 2.16 -6.28 6.99
CA ARG A 144 0.87 -6.98 7.12
C ARG A 144 1.03 -8.49 6.93
N ALA A 145 1.79 -8.94 5.93
CA ALA A 145 2.04 -10.37 5.73
C ALA A 145 2.81 -11.03 6.89
N ILE A 146 3.75 -10.30 7.52
CA ILE A 146 4.40 -10.75 8.77
C ILE A 146 3.37 -10.84 9.90
N GLY A 147 2.51 -9.83 10.00
CA GLY A 147 1.40 -9.74 10.96
C GLY A 147 0.46 -10.93 10.87
N GLU A 148 -0.06 -11.20 9.67
CA GLU A 148 -0.96 -12.33 9.39
C GLU A 148 -0.30 -13.68 9.72
N LYS A 149 1.01 -13.81 9.60
CA LYS A 149 1.71 -15.05 9.91
C LYS A 149 2.01 -15.23 11.41
N ARG A 150 2.39 -14.16 12.11
CA ARG A 150 2.93 -14.24 13.49
C ARG A 150 1.96 -13.77 14.56
N PHE A 151 1.01 -12.92 14.19
CA PHE A 151 0.12 -12.20 15.10
C PHE A 151 -1.36 -12.36 14.67
N ALA A 152 -1.68 -13.46 13.96
CA ALA A 152 -3.05 -13.81 13.57
C ALA A 152 -4.01 -13.94 14.77
N ASP A 153 -3.48 -14.20 15.97
CA ASP A 153 -4.25 -14.37 17.19
C ASP A 153 -4.17 -13.17 18.14
N VAL A 154 -3.49 -12.07 17.75
CA VAL A 154 -3.53 -10.84 18.56
C VAL A 154 -4.98 -10.41 18.72
N ASP A 155 -5.40 -10.09 19.94
CA ASP A 155 -6.78 -9.69 20.18
C ASP A 155 -6.82 -8.36 20.93
N ALA A 156 -7.85 -7.57 20.61
CA ALA A 156 -8.12 -6.28 21.20
C ALA A 156 -9.48 -6.37 21.88
N PHE A 157 -9.50 -6.64 23.19
CA PHE A 157 -10.74 -6.86 23.93
C PHE A 157 -11.49 -5.54 24.14
N LEU A 158 -12.77 -5.51 23.77
CA LEU A 158 -13.60 -4.34 24.04
C LEU A 158 -13.92 -4.26 25.55
N PRO A 159 -13.64 -3.12 26.20
CA PRO A 159 -14.06 -2.89 27.57
C PRO A 159 -15.59 -2.87 27.71
N THR A 160 -16.06 -2.97 28.93
CA THR A 160 -17.50 -2.87 29.26
C THR A 160 -17.83 -1.53 29.89
N GLY A 161 -19.03 -1.01 29.64
CA GLY A 161 -19.55 0.18 30.32
C GLY A 161 -19.76 1.39 29.39
N PRO A 162 -20.22 2.53 29.92
CA PRO A 162 -20.68 3.65 29.10
C PRO A 162 -19.55 4.40 28.37
N ASN A 163 -18.30 4.26 28.84
CA ASN A 163 -17.13 4.91 28.25
C ASN A 163 -16.18 3.91 27.56
N TRP A 164 -16.68 2.72 27.21
CA TRP A 164 -15.87 1.62 26.70
C TRP A 164 -14.94 2.03 25.56
N LEU A 165 -15.39 2.90 24.64
CA LEU A 165 -14.57 3.30 23.49
C LEU A 165 -13.41 4.21 23.90
N LYS A 166 -13.62 5.10 24.87
CA LYS A 166 -12.52 5.94 25.38
C LYS A 166 -11.47 5.10 26.09
N GLU A 167 -11.93 4.17 26.92
CA GLU A 167 -11.07 3.18 27.57
C GLU A 167 -10.31 2.34 26.53
N PHE A 168 -10.99 1.89 25.49
CA PHE A 168 -10.37 1.10 24.42
C PHE A 168 -9.32 1.87 23.61
N VAL A 169 -9.50 3.18 23.42
CA VAL A 169 -8.48 4.05 22.82
C VAL A 169 -7.27 4.20 23.76
N CYS A 170 -7.50 4.36 25.07
CA CYS A 170 -6.42 4.36 26.06
C CYS A 170 -5.66 3.03 26.07
N ASP A 171 -6.36 1.89 26.07
CA ASP A 171 -5.77 0.55 26.01
C ASP A 171 -4.89 0.40 24.76
N GLY A 172 -5.36 0.89 23.61
CA GLY A 172 -4.59 0.90 22.37
C GLY A 172 -3.32 1.75 22.46
N ALA A 173 -3.40 2.92 23.09
CA ALA A 173 -2.24 3.77 23.35
C ALA A 173 -1.25 3.12 24.30
N GLU A 174 -1.70 2.52 25.40
CA GLU A 174 -0.82 1.81 26.33
C GLU A 174 -0.16 0.59 25.68
N TYR A 175 -0.91 -0.15 24.86
CA TYR A 175 -0.41 -1.30 24.12
C TYR A 175 0.71 -0.93 23.14
N SER A 176 0.60 0.22 22.46
CA SER A 176 1.60 0.70 21.52
C SER A 176 2.76 1.42 22.22
N HIS A 177 2.51 2.15 23.31
CA HIS A 177 3.49 2.93 24.06
C HIS A 177 4.63 2.08 24.62
N ARG A 178 4.37 0.81 24.97
CA ARG A 178 5.43 -0.13 25.38
C ARG A 178 6.53 -0.33 24.33
N TYR A 179 6.27 0.05 23.08
CA TYR A 179 7.22 0.00 21.97
C TYR A 179 7.80 1.36 21.58
N TYR A 180 7.41 2.46 22.23
CA TYR A 180 7.84 3.83 21.88
C TYR A 180 9.36 3.94 21.76
N GLU A 181 10.09 3.75 22.86
CA GLU A 181 11.55 3.82 22.90
C GLU A 181 12.22 2.77 22.02
N LYS A 182 11.61 1.58 21.94
CA LYS A 182 12.15 0.47 21.16
C LYS A 182 12.08 0.76 19.66
N LEU A 183 11.00 1.37 19.19
CA LEU A 183 10.86 1.73 17.79
C LEU A 183 11.84 2.85 17.41
N ILE A 184 12.09 3.81 18.31
CA ILE A 184 13.14 4.83 18.12
C ILE A 184 14.52 4.16 17.96
N ALA A 185 14.87 3.24 18.86
CA ALA A 185 16.17 2.58 18.86
C ALA A 185 16.40 1.66 17.65
N HIS A 186 15.34 1.14 17.05
CA HIS A 186 15.38 0.17 15.95
C HIS A 186 15.05 0.77 14.57
N TYR A 187 14.90 2.09 14.49
CA TYR A 187 14.74 2.81 13.23
C TYR A 187 16.04 3.47 12.79
N ASP A 188 16.47 3.20 11.56
CA ASP A 188 17.69 3.74 10.95
C ASP A 188 17.32 4.82 9.93
N ILE A 189 17.40 6.10 10.33
CA ILE A 189 17.09 7.22 9.44
C ILE A 189 18.05 7.35 8.25
N HIS A 190 19.31 6.92 8.40
CA HIS A 190 20.29 6.97 7.31
C HIS A 190 19.87 6.05 6.16
N LYS A 191 19.38 4.85 6.50
CA LYS A 191 18.82 3.92 5.52
C LYS A 191 17.45 4.37 5.03
N GLY A 192 16.54 4.73 5.94
CA GLY A 192 15.16 5.09 5.62
C GLY A 192 15.03 6.31 4.69
N THR A 193 15.99 7.23 4.74
CA THR A 193 16.02 8.40 3.83
C THR A 193 16.38 8.02 2.38
N VAL A 194 17.18 6.96 2.21
CA VAL A 194 17.62 6.47 0.89
C VAL A 194 16.64 5.45 0.34
N ARG A 195 16.34 4.41 1.13
CA ARG A 195 15.33 3.39 0.86
C ARG A 195 14.45 3.22 2.10
N PRO A 196 13.20 3.71 2.09
CA PRO A 196 12.33 3.71 3.26
C PRO A 196 12.12 2.31 3.83
N GLU A 197 12.03 1.30 2.98
CA GLU A 197 11.86 -0.09 3.42
C GLU A 197 13.02 -0.61 4.28
N ASP A 198 14.24 -0.07 4.11
CA ASP A 198 15.46 -0.48 4.82
C ASP A 198 15.64 0.28 6.15
N GLY A 199 14.83 1.31 6.43
CA GLY A 199 14.86 2.05 7.68
C GLY A 199 14.33 1.27 8.89
N LEU A 200 13.48 0.26 8.63
CA LEU A 200 12.94 -0.63 9.65
C LEU A 200 13.78 -1.92 9.71
N ASP A 201 14.49 -2.17 10.80
CA ASP A 201 15.15 -3.47 11.02
C ASP A 201 14.15 -4.59 11.36
N ASP A 202 14.61 -5.83 11.51
CA ASP A 202 13.72 -6.98 11.79
C ASP A 202 12.89 -6.83 13.08
N VAL A 203 13.42 -6.11 14.07
CA VAL A 203 12.72 -5.86 15.33
C VAL A 203 11.63 -4.82 15.12
N ALA A 204 11.95 -3.69 14.49
CA ALA A 204 10.97 -2.65 14.14
C ALA A 204 9.86 -3.21 13.22
N ARG A 205 10.23 -4.01 12.22
CA ARG A 205 9.26 -4.69 11.33
C ARG A 205 8.33 -5.62 12.09
N THR A 206 8.85 -6.36 13.07
CA THR A 206 8.03 -7.25 13.92
C THR A 206 7.08 -6.45 14.81
N ILE A 207 7.55 -5.37 15.43
CA ILE A 207 6.73 -4.45 16.26
C ILE A 207 5.58 -3.88 15.43
N VAL A 208 5.90 -3.26 14.29
CA VAL A 208 4.87 -2.63 13.45
C VAL A 208 3.91 -3.69 12.90
N ALA A 209 4.38 -4.87 12.51
CA ALA A 209 3.52 -5.95 12.05
C ALA A 209 2.47 -6.37 13.10
N GLU A 210 2.86 -6.45 14.37
CA GLU A 210 1.94 -6.73 15.47
C GLU A 210 0.90 -5.60 15.63
N LEU A 211 1.36 -4.34 15.64
CA LEU A 211 0.51 -3.17 15.82
C LEU A 211 -0.47 -2.97 14.66
N LEU A 212 -0.08 -3.30 13.42
CA LEU A 212 -1.01 -3.30 12.28
C LEU A 212 -2.15 -4.30 12.47
N MET A 213 -1.86 -5.50 13.01
CA MET A 213 -2.89 -6.49 13.31
C MET A 213 -3.79 -6.05 14.46
N TYR A 214 -3.21 -5.47 15.52
CA TYR A 214 -3.96 -4.92 16.65
C TYR A 214 -4.88 -3.79 16.20
N ALA A 215 -4.36 -2.80 15.45
CA ALA A 215 -5.12 -1.67 14.93
C ALA A 215 -6.28 -2.10 14.02
N ALA A 216 -6.02 -2.99 13.05
CA ALA A 216 -7.05 -3.47 12.12
C ALA A 216 -8.18 -4.22 12.85
N LYS A 217 -7.83 -5.15 13.75
CA LYS A 217 -8.82 -5.92 14.53
C LYS A 217 -9.59 -5.04 15.51
N GLY A 218 -8.89 -4.14 16.18
CA GLY A 218 -9.48 -3.17 17.08
C GLY A 218 -10.49 -2.29 16.37
N TYR A 219 -10.13 -1.74 15.20
CA TYR A 219 -11.07 -0.94 14.41
C TYR A 219 -12.25 -1.79 13.91
N GLY A 220 -11.99 -3.03 13.47
CA GLY A 220 -13.06 -3.97 13.09
C GLY A 220 -14.07 -4.21 14.23
N ARG A 221 -13.60 -4.30 15.48
CA ARG A 221 -14.46 -4.41 16.67
C ARG A 221 -15.22 -3.11 16.97
N VAL A 222 -14.59 -1.95 16.82
CA VAL A 222 -15.25 -0.64 16.97
C VAL A 222 -16.36 -0.46 15.94
N LEU A 223 -16.09 -0.79 14.68
CA LEU A 223 -17.09 -0.69 13.62
C LEU A 223 -18.23 -1.69 13.83
N ASP A 224 -17.93 -2.92 14.26
CA ASP A 224 -18.94 -3.91 14.62
C ASP A 224 -19.84 -3.44 15.77
N ALA A 225 -19.26 -2.81 16.79
CA ALA A 225 -20.00 -2.19 17.89
C ALA A 225 -20.93 -1.08 17.37
N ALA A 226 -20.43 -0.19 16.50
CA ALA A 226 -21.23 0.88 15.91
C ALA A 226 -22.42 0.35 15.10
N ILE A 227 -22.20 -0.68 14.29
CA ILE A 227 -23.27 -1.31 13.50
C ILE A 227 -24.28 -2.01 14.42
N SER A 228 -23.81 -2.72 15.44
CA SER A 228 -24.67 -3.41 16.39
C SER A 228 -25.52 -2.43 17.20
N GLU A 229 -24.95 -1.31 17.64
CA GLU A 229 -25.66 -0.23 18.33
C GLU A 229 -26.65 0.49 17.42
N ALA A 230 -26.32 0.67 16.13
CA ALA A 230 -27.25 1.23 15.17
C ALA A 230 -28.51 0.36 14.99
N GLY A 231 -28.43 -0.95 15.23
CA GLY A 231 -29.58 -1.86 15.22
C GLY A 231 -30.25 -2.01 13.85
N VAL A 232 -29.52 -1.69 12.77
CA VAL A 232 -30.00 -1.78 11.39
C VAL A 232 -29.43 -2.99 10.67
N ALA A 233 -30.18 -3.55 9.72
CA ALA A 233 -29.67 -4.58 8.82
C ALA A 233 -28.89 -3.94 7.66
N ALA A 234 -27.85 -4.62 7.18
CA ALA A 234 -27.15 -4.17 5.97
C ALA A 234 -28.12 -4.11 4.79
N PRO A 235 -28.22 -3.00 4.05
CA PRO A 235 -29.02 -2.95 2.83
C PRO A 235 -28.45 -3.89 1.77
N GLU A 236 -29.32 -4.48 0.96
CA GLU A 236 -28.90 -5.22 -0.23
C GLU A 236 -28.24 -4.26 -1.23
N VAL A 237 -26.95 -4.47 -1.44
CA VAL A 237 -26.13 -3.64 -2.33
C VAL A 237 -25.44 -4.50 -3.38
N THR A 238 -25.77 -4.25 -4.63
CA THR A 238 -25.05 -4.82 -5.77
C THR A 238 -23.82 -3.98 -6.05
N LEU A 239 -22.64 -4.60 -5.96
CA LEU A 239 -21.39 -3.99 -6.43
C LEU A 239 -21.22 -4.38 -7.90
N THR A 240 -21.47 -3.46 -8.82
CA THR A 240 -21.17 -3.68 -10.24
C THR A 240 -19.76 -3.22 -10.55
N ALA A 241 -19.08 -3.88 -11.48
CA ALA A 241 -17.76 -3.45 -11.96
C ALA A 241 -17.81 -2.02 -12.54
N GLU A 242 -18.95 -1.62 -13.10
CA GLU A 242 -19.19 -0.27 -13.64
C GLU A 242 -19.12 0.82 -12.57
N THR A 243 -19.63 0.58 -11.35
CA THR A 243 -19.53 1.53 -10.22
C THR A 243 -18.08 1.85 -9.87
N PHE A 244 -17.16 0.88 -10.02
CA PHE A 244 -15.73 1.08 -9.72
C PHE A 244 -14.91 1.50 -10.94
N LEU A 245 -15.28 1.10 -12.17
CA LEU A 245 -14.66 1.62 -13.38
C LEU A 245 -14.85 3.15 -13.49
N ALA A 246 -15.96 3.69 -13.01
CA ALA A 246 -16.15 5.13 -12.86
C ALA A 246 -15.13 5.77 -11.88
N MET A 247 -14.80 5.09 -10.77
CA MET A 247 -13.77 5.54 -9.80
C MET A 247 -12.34 5.43 -10.36
N THR A 248 -12.11 4.57 -11.36
CA THR A 248 -10.82 4.47 -12.07
C THR A 248 -10.61 5.56 -13.13
N GLN A 249 -11.58 6.45 -13.36
CA GLN A 249 -11.42 7.65 -14.21
C GLN A 249 -10.56 8.73 -13.53
N ILE A 250 -9.43 8.32 -12.96
CA ILE A 250 -8.45 9.21 -12.35
C ILE A 250 -7.92 10.14 -13.45
N PRO A 251 -8.03 11.48 -13.31
CA PRO A 251 -7.42 12.42 -14.24
C PRO A 251 -5.93 12.14 -14.34
N ARG A 252 -5.45 11.91 -15.56
CA ARG A 252 -4.10 11.44 -15.90
C ARG A 252 -2.94 12.19 -15.23
N LYS A 253 -3.15 13.43 -14.79
CA LYS A 253 -2.19 14.24 -14.02
C LYS A 253 -1.92 13.72 -12.59
N PHE A 254 -2.77 12.87 -12.01
CA PHE A 254 -2.59 12.30 -10.67
C PHE A 254 -1.75 11.02 -10.65
N ILE A 255 -1.67 10.29 -11.77
CA ILE A 255 -0.91 9.03 -11.86
C ILE A 255 0.57 9.30 -12.18
N GLU A 256 0.84 10.30 -13.03
CA GLU A 256 2.21 10.75 -13.34
C GLU A 256 2.83 11.61 -12.22
N LYS A 257 2.00 12.11 -11.30
CA LYS A 257 2.44 12.92 -10.18
C LYS A 257 2.07 12.21 -8.87
N ARG A 258 2.85 11.19 -8.52
CA ARG A 258 3.02 10.75 -7.12
C ARG A 258 3.72 11.87 -6.34
N LEU A 259 3.04 13.02 -6.23
CA LEU A 259 3.48 14.18 -5.47
C LEU A 259 3.83 13.77 -4.05
N SER A 260 3.00 12.96 -3.38
CA SER A 260 3.31 12.49 -2.02
C SER A 260 4.64 11.73 -1.96
N ASN A 261 4.98 10.85 -2.90
CA ASN A 261 6.26 10.13 -2.82
C ASN A 261 7.48 11.05 -3.03
N GLU A 262 7.35 12.06 -3.89
CA GLU A 262 8.43 13.04 -4.10
C GLU A 262 8.48 14.08 -2.98
N GLU A 263 7.33 14.53 -2.48
CA GLU A 263 7.17 15.46 -1.36
C GLU A 263 7.61 14.83 -0.04
N ASP A 264 7.15 13.62 0.28
CA ASP A 264 7.58 12.84 1.45
C ASP A 264 9.09 12.59 1.39
N ARG A 265 9.61 12.20 0.21
CA ARG A 265 11.05 12.01 0.03
C ARG A 265 11.84 13.32 0.22
N LYS A 266 11.35 14.44 -0.32
CA LYS A 266 11.98 15.76 -0.14
C LYS A 266 11.94 16.21 1.31
N LEU A 267 10.82 16.01 1.98
CA LEU A 267 10.63 16.36 3.39
C LEU A 267 11.55 15.51 4.28
N VAL A 268 11.56 14.19 4.11
CA VAL A 268 12.44 13.28 4.86
C VAL A 268 13.92 13.60 4.58
N ALA A 269 14.29 13.91 3.33
CA ALA A 269 15.64 14.36 3.01
C ALA A 269 16.00 15.70 3.69
N ALA A 270 15.08 16.67 3.73
CA ALA A 270 15.30 17.95 4.41
C ALA A 270 15.46 17.77 5.93
N ILE A 271 14.62 16.92 6.55
CA ILE A 271 14.73 16.51 7.96
C ILE A 271 16.10 15.89 8.22
N TYR A 272 16.54 14.96 7.36
CA TYR A 272 17.83 14.31 7.49
C TYR A 272 19.02 15.27 7.35
N ASP A 273 18.97 16.17 6.36
CA ASP A 273 20.02 17.16 6.15
C ASP A 273 20.12 18.15 7.33
N GLU A 274 18.99 18.58 7.89
CA GLU A 274 18.94 19.43 9.09
C GLU A 274 19.50 18.70 10.32
N LEU A 275 19.08 17.45 10.53
CA LEU A 275 19.56 16.62 11.64
C LEU A 275 21.08 16.41 11.55
N LYS A 276 21.59 16.09 10.35
CA LYS A 276 23.03 15.89 10.11
C LYS A 276 23.84 17.16 10.35
N THR A 277 23.28 18.32 10.02
CA THR A 277 23.97 19.61 10.11
C THR A 277 23.95 20.18 11.52
N THR A 278 22.83 20.04 12.24
CA THR A 278 22.59 20.76 13.50
C THR A 278 22.49 19.85 14.72
N GLY A 279 22.32 18.54 14.52
CA GLY A 279 22.01 17.58 15.57
C GLY A 279 20.56 17.61 16.05
N ARG A 280 19.70 18.46 15.45
CA ARG A 280 18.28 18.63 15.80
C ARG A 280 17.43 18.84 14.54
N VAL A 281 16.10 18.75 14.69
CA VAL A 281 15.14 19.05 13.62
C VAL A 281 14.12 20.04 14.15
N GLU A 282 14.17 21.28 13.67
CA GLU A 282 13.25 22.33 14.11
C GLU A 282 12.49 22.96 12.94
N ASN A 283 13.17 23.17 11.82
CA ASN A 283 12.66 23.94 10.68
C ASN A 283 11.98 23.06 9.64
N SER A 284 12.49 21.84 9.46
CA SER A 284 12.03 20.88 8.45
C SER A 284 10.92 19.96 8.95
N LEU A 285 10.47 20.11 10.20
CA LEU A 285 9.27 19.44 10.70
C LEU A 285 8.06 19.82 9.85
N SER A 286 7.21 18.84 9.57
CA SER A 286 5.91 19.08 8.96
C SER A 286 4.99 19.91 9.86
N GLU A 287 3.88 20.39 9.29
CA GLU A 287 2.93 21.27 9.97
C GLU A 287 2.33 20.60 11.21
N ASP A 288 1.95 19.33 11.09
CA ASP A 288 1.44 18.47 12.17
C ASP A 288 2.45 18.33 13.31
N ASP A 289 3.65 17.80 13.03
CA ASP A 289 4.69 17.55 14.03
C ASP A 289 5.08 18.83 14.78
N ARG A 290 5.20 19.95 14.04
CA ARG A 290 5.50 21.27 14.62
C ARG A 290 4.38 21.76 15.53
N THR A 291 3.13 21.59 15.11
CA THR A 291 1.96 21.99 15.90
C THR A 291 1.89 21.18 17.20
N ILE A 292 2.08 19.86 17.13
CA ILE A 292 2.10 18.99 18.31
C ILE A 292 3.22 19.39 19.25
N ARG A 293 4.46 19.54 18.74
CA ARG A 293 5.62 19.98 19.53
C ARG A 293 5.37 21.30 20.25
N ASP A 294 4.81 22.29 19.56
CA ASP A 294 4.59 23.62 20.13
C ASP A 294 3.47 23.60 21.19
N LEU A 295 2.40 22.81 20.98
CA LEU A 295 1.35 22.60 21.97
C LEU A 295 1.86 21.82 23.19
N HIS A 296 2.60 20.73 22.97
CA HIS A 296 3.20 19.92 24.02
C HIS A 296 4.16 20.73 24.89
N ARG A 297 5.05 21.51 24.27
CA ARG A 297 5.95 22.43 25.00
C ARG A 297 5.18 23.36 25.92
N LYS A 298 4.12 24.00 25.38
CA LYS A 298 3.33 24.99 26.11
C LYS A 298 2.46 24.39 27.20
N GLU A 299 1.81 23.26 26.93
CA GLU A 299 0.78 22.69 27.80
C GLU A 299 1.33 21.64 28.78
N VAL A 300 2.51 21.06 28.50
CA VAL A 300 3.11 20.00 29.30
C VAL A 300 4.47 20.43 29.86
N LEU A 301 5.44 20.75 28.99
CA LEU A 301 6.83 20.99 29.43
C LEU A 301 6.99 22.28 30.24
N GLU A 302 6.39 23.39 29.82
CA GLU A 302 6.46 24.67 30.53
C GLU A 302 5.84 24.59 31.95
N PRO A 303 4.63 24.03 32.13
CA PRO A 303 4.07 23.78 33.47
C PRO A 303 4.94 22.87 34.34
N GLN A 304 5.44 21.76 33.79
CA GLN A 304 6.31 20.84 34.53
C GLN A 304 7.63 21.52 34.94
N LEU A 305 8.22 22.34 34.07
CA LEU A 305 9.42 23.09 34.36
C LEU A 305 9.18 24.14 35.46
N ALA A 306 8.05 24.85 35.41
CA ALA A 306 7.65 25.79 36.45
C ALA A 306 7.50 25.08 37.80
N GLN A 307 6.77 23.96 37.85
CA GLN A 307 6.61 23.14 39.05
C GLN A 307 7.96 22.64 39.58
N ARG A 308 8.84 22.14 38.70
CA ARG A 308 10.19 21.70 39.09
C ARG A 308 11.03 22.84 39.64
N ASN A 309 10.94 24.03 39.06
CA ASN A 309 11.66 25.22 39.54
C ASN A 309 11.18 25.66 40.92
N GLU A 310 9.86 25.60 41.17
CA GLU A 310 9.28 25.85 42.50
C GLU A 310 9.76 24.83 43.53
N VAL A 311 9.67 23.52 43.21
CA VAL A 311 10.16 22.45 44.09
C VAL A 311 11.65 22.61 44.39
N ARG A 312 12.45 22.94 43.36
CA ARG A 312 13.89 23.22 43.52
C ARG A 312 14.12 24.44 44.41
N ALA A 313 13.39 25.54 44.21
CA ALA A 313 13.53 26.76 45.01
C ALA A 313 13.17 26.51 46.48
N ALA A 314 12.12 25.74 46.76
CA ALA A 314 11.76 25.33 48.11
C ALA A 314 12.85 24.46 48.75
N ARG A 315 13.40 23.49 48.00
CA ARG A 315 14.48 22.61 48.47
C ARG A 315 15.77 23.38 48.76
N VAL A 316 16.14 24.34 47.92
CA VAL A 316 17.35 25.17 48.08
C VAL A 316 17.21 26.17 49.22
N SER A 317 16.01 26.75 49.43
CA SER A 317 15.77 27.72 50.50
C SER A 317 15.63 27.10 51.91
N GLY A 318 15.67 25.77 52.03
CA GLY A 318 15.49 25.08 53.30
C GLY A 318 14.06 25.12 53.84
N ALA A 319 13.09 25.56 53.02
CA ALA A 319 11.68 25.50 53.36
C ALA A 319 11.22 24.04 53.43
N ALA A 320 10.35 23.72 54.40
CA ALA A 320 9.71 22.42 54.46
C ALA A 320 8.94 22.18 53.16
N VAL A 321 9.42 21.24 52.34
CA VAL A 321 8.70 20.78 51.16
C VAL A 321 7.36 20.24 51.65
N PRO A 322 6.21 20.67 51.10
CA PRO A 322 4.94 20.04 51.41
C PRO A 322 5.07 18.55 51.12
N LEU A 323 4.92 17.72 52.16
CA LEU A 323 4.80 16.28 52.00
C LEU A 323 3.52 16.01 51.19
N MET A 324 3.62 15.88 49.87
CA MET A 324 2.60 15.15 49.11
C MET A 324 2.70 13.71 49.57
N GLN A 325 1.63 13.28 50.25
CA GLN A 325 1.20 11.93 50.63
C GLN A 325 2.28 10.87 50.88
N THR A 326 2.21 10.28 52.08
CA THR A 326 3.01 9.13 52.54
C THR A 326 3.34 8.16 51.40
N PRO A 327 4.62 7.79 51.21
CA PRO A 327 4.98 6.72 50.28
C PRO A 327 4.22 5.45 50.66
N PRO A 328 3.80 4.62 49.69
CA PRO A 328 3.34 3.28 50.02
C PRO A 328 4.44 2.59 50.83
N THR A 329 4.06 1.90 51.90
CA THR A 329 4.97 1.06 52.67
C THR A 329 5.59 0.03 51.73
N ILE A 330 6.87 0.23 51.41
CA ILE A 330 7.66 -0.77 50.68
C ILE A 330 7.88 -1.93 51.67
N ALA A 331 7.19 -3.04 51.43
CA ALA A 331 7.55 -4.31 52.04
C ALA A 331 9.00 -4.63 51.65
N PRO A 332 9.82 -5.23 52.53
CA PRO A 332 11.22 -5.51 52.22
C PRO A 332 11.30 -6.46 51.02
N GLN A 333 11.73 -5.96 49.87
CA GLN A 333 12.22 -6.79 48.77
C GLN A 333 13.73 -6.87 48.90
N GLU A 334 14.24 -8.11 48.84
CA GLU A 334 15.65 -8.45 48.85
C GLU A 334 16.46 -7.60 47.86
N GLU A 335 17.67 -7.23 48.29
CA GLU A 335 18.65 -6.48 47.53
C GLU A 335 18.92 -7.12 46.15
N ALA A 336 18.50 -6.43 45.10
CA ALA A 336 19.10 -6.56 43.78
C ALA A 336 19.66 -5.19 43.39
N ALA A 337 20.98 -5.11 43.23
CA ALA A 337 21.73 -3.91 42.90
C ALA A 337 21.30 -3.29 41.55
N PRO A 338 21.39 -1.96 41.37
CA PRO A 338 21.06 -1.34 40.09
C PRO A 338 22.25 -1.47 39.13
N ALA A 339 22.05 -2.16 38.01
CA ALA A 339 22.94 -2.05 36.86
C ALA A 339 22.44 -0.88 35.98
N HIS A 340 23.14 0.25 36.04
CA HIS A 340 23.01 1.29 35.03
C HIS A 340 23.63 0.77 33.72
N ASP A 341 22.82 0.55 32.70
CA ASP A 341 23.27 0.02 31.40
C ASP A 341 23.50 1.19 30.42
N THR A 342 24.65 1.86 30.54
CA THR A 342 25.18 2.84 29.56
C THR A 342 25.65 2.18 28.25
N THR A 343 25.46 0.87 28.13
CA THR A 343 26.00 -0.01 27.10
C THR A 343 25.30 0.15 25.74
N ALA A 344 24.04 0.62 25.72
CA ALA A 344 23.31 0.88 24.48
C ALA A 344 23.87 2.08 23.69
N LEU A 345 24.33 3.13 24.40
CA LEU A 345 24.95 4.30 23.79
C LEU A 345 26.37 3.99 23.28
N GLU A 346 27.12 3.15 24.00
CA GLU A 346 28.45 2.69 23.58
C GLU A 346 28.40 1.69 22.42
N LEU A 347 27.39 0.81 22.35
CA LEU A 347 27.19 -0.10 21.19
C LEU A 347 26.85 0.66 19.90
N ALA A 348 26.11 1.76 19.99
CA ALA A 348 25.75 2.60 18.84
C ALA A 348 26.98 3.34 18.27
N VAL A 349 27.92 3.75 19.13
CA VAL A 349 29.16 4.43 18.71
C VAL A 349 30.21 3.44 18.18
N ALA A 350 30.32 2.24 18.76
CA ALA A 350 31.33 1.25 18.35
C ALA A 350 31.10 0.65 16.95
N LYS A 351 29.83 0.44 16.54
CA LYS A 351 29.49 -0.15 15.22
C LYS A 351 29.85 0.74 14.03
N SER A 352 30.08 2.03 14.25
CA SER A 352 30.44 3.00 13.20
C SER A 352 31.89 2.88 12.71
N SER A 353 32.76 2.13 13.40
CA SER A 353 34.19 2.08 13.09
C SER A 353 34.63 0.90 12.20
N HIS A 354 33.81 -0.14 12.03
CA HIS A 354 34.24 -1.40 11.42
C HIS A 354 33.72 -1.68 9.99
N ILE A 355 32.85 -0.85 9.42
CA ILE A 355 32.21 -1.14 8.10
C ILE A 355 32.91 -0.39 6.95
N ALA A 356 33.94 0.40 7.23
CA ALA A 356 34.71 1.12 6.20
C ALA A 356 35.75 0.24 5.47
N SER A 357 35.74 -1.09 5.65
CA SER A 357 36.67 -2.00 4.97
C SER A 357 36.04 -3.37 4.77
N GLU A 358 35.12 -3.49 3.82
CA GLU A 358 34.89 -4.70 3.00
C GLU A 358 33.69 -4.46 2.06
N VAL A 359 33.96 -3.83 0.91
CA VAL A 359 33.09 -3.93 -0.27
C VAL A 359 33.98 -4.15 -1.48
N THR A 360 34.36 -5.41 -1.69
CA THR A 360 34.79 -5.91 -2.99
C THR A 360 34.43 -7.38 -3.05
N GLU A 361 33.37 -7.75 -3.77
CA GLU A 361 33.45 -8.75 -4.84
C GLU A 361 32.07 -9.06 -5.46
N ARG A 362 32.12 -9.43 -6.74
CA ARG A 362 31.05 -9.60 -7.71
C ARG A 362 30.80 -11.11 -7.91
N PRO A 363 29.57 -11.65 -7.90
CA PRO A 363 29.38 -13.08 -8.14
C PRO A 363 29.15 -13.43 -9.63
N PRO A 364 29.51 -14.68 -10.06
CA PRO A 364 29.58 -15.13 -11.45
C PRO A 364 28.28 -15.80 -11.96
N ALA A 365 28.29 -16.22 -13.24
CA ALA A 365 27.13 -16.70 -14.01
C ALA A 365 27.18 -18.19 -14.43
N LEU A 366 26.01 -18.67 -14.91
CA LEU A 366 25.68 -19.86 -15.77
C LEU A 366 25.61 -21.25 -15.09
N PRO A 367 24.90 -22.29 -15.64
CA PRO A 367 24.33 -22.47 -17.00
C PRO A 367 22.93 -23.16 -17.12
N VAL A 368 22.49 -23.31 -18.38
CA VAL A 368 21.23 -23.85 -18.96
C VAL A 368 21.38 -25.32 -19.42
N GLN A 369 20.28 -26.13 -19.41
CA GLN A 369 20.00 -27.31 -20.29
C GLN A 369 18.46 -27.47 -20.40
N SER A 370 17.76 -27.36 -21.56
CA SER A 370 17.58 -28.28 -22.73
C SER A 370 17.15 -29.71 -22.31
N ASP A 371 16.13 -30.40 -22.86
CA ASP A 371 15.44 -30.29 -24.15
C ASP A 371 14.26 -31.31 -24.23
N SER A 372 13.35 -31.08 -25.18
CA SER A 372 12.75 -32.07 -26.10
C SER A 372 11.27 -32.55 -25.98
N LEU A 373 10.63 -32.43 -27.15
CA LEU A 373 9.23 -32.58 -27.61
C LEU A 373 8.90 -33.99 -28.18
N ALA A 374 7.60 -34.27 -28.38
CA ALA A 374 7.04 -35.01 -29.55
C ALA A 374 5.48 -34.99 -29.50
N ALA A 375 4.75 -34.18 -30.29
CA ALA A 375 4.38 -34.28 -31.72
C ALA A 375 3.46 -35.46 -32.14
N VAL A 376 2.33 -35.16 -32.82
CA VAL A 376 1.96 -35.53 -34.23
C VAL A 376 0.42 -35.49 -34.54
N ALA A 377 0.02 -34.52 -35.38
CA ALA A 377 -0.78 -34.53 -36.65
C ALA A 377 -2.15 -35.25 -36.81
N ARG A 378 -3.08 -34.97 -37.76
CA ARG A 378 -3.54 -33.86 -38.66
C ARG A 378 -4.78 -34.40 -39.49
N THR A 379 -5.89 -33.63 -39.56
CA THR A 379 -6.84 -33.31 -40.70
C THR A 379 -7.50 -34.42 -41.59
N PRO A 380 -8.46 -34.18 -42.56
CA PRO A 380 -9.26 -32.99 -43.01
C PRO A 380 -10.80 -33.19 -43.40
N HIS A 381 -11.52 -32.04 -43.50
CA HIS A 381 -12.74 -31.52 -44.25
C HIS A 381 -13.54 -32.33 -45.33
N PRO A 382 -14.80 -31.97 -45.80
CA PRO A 382 -15.31 -30.59 -46.13
C PRO A 382 -16.84 -30.20 -46.02
N ARG A 383 -17.05 -28.88 -46.28
CA ARG A 383 -18.15 -27.85 -46.38
C ARG A 383 -19.53 -28.19 -47.04
N PRO A 384 -20.66 -27.41 -46.85
CA PRO A 384 -20.86 -26.00 -47.29
C PRO A 384 -21.76 -25.02 -46.44
N ILE A 385 -21.79 -23.75 -46.88
CA ILE A 385 -22.24 -22.46 -46.28
C ILE A 385 -23.72 -22.12 -46.65
N PRO A 386 -24.60 -21.50 -45.80
CA PRO A 386 -24.80 -20.02 -45.79
C PRO A 386 -25.33 -19.30 -44.50
N VAL A 387 -24.68 -18.15 -44.20
CA VAL A 387 -25.18 -16.77 -43.90
C VAL A 387 -25.95 -16.41 -42.59
N ARG A 388 -25.23 -15.60 -41.76
CA ARG A 388 -25.58 -14.44 -40.87
C ARG A 388 -26.40 -14.58 -39.57
N VAL A 389 -25.67 -14.46 -38.45
CA VAL A 389 -25.79 -13.47 -37.33
C VAL A 389 -24.39 -13.37 -36.68
N PRO A 390 -23.84 -12.24 -36.20
CA PRO A 390 -22.66 -12.29 -35.33
C PRO A 390 -23.09 -12.79 -33.93
N GLU A 391 -23.26 -14.11 -33.82
CA GLU A 391 -23.16 -14.79 -32.53
C GLU A 391 -21.69 -14.75 -32.10
N GLU A 392 -21.43 -14.21 -30.91
CA GLU A 392 -20.16 -14.41 -30.20
C GLU A 392 -20.07 -15.89 -29.80
N ARG A 393 -19.63 -16.72 -30.75
CA ARG A 393 -19.22 -18.10 -30.48
C ARG A 393 -17.82 -18.05 -29.87
N THR A 394 -17.66 -18.74 -28.75
CA THR A 394 -16.39 -19.00 -28.08
C THR A 394 -15.45 -19.80 -28.99
N GLU A 395 -14.70 -19.10 -29.85
CA GLU A 395 -13.61 -19.68 -30.65
C GLU A 395 -12.38 -19.90 -29.77
N VAL A 396 -12.25 -21.11 -29.21
CA VAL A 396 -11.03 -21.57 -28.55
C VAL A 396 -10.20 -22.35 -29.58
N GLY A 397 -8.99 -21.87 -29.90
CA GLY A 397 -7.98 -22.65 -30.65
C GLY A 397 -7.53 -22.14 -32.03
N ARG A 398 -7.86 -20.90 -32.44
CA ARG A 398 -7.33 -20.34 -33.71
C ARG A 398 -6.11 -19.46 -33.44
N ALA A 399 -4.98 -19.76 -34.11
CA ALA A 399 -3.85 -18.86 -34.22
C ALA A 399 -4.24 -17.67 -35.11
N TYR A 400 -3.93 -16.45 -34.67
CA TYR A 400 -4.31 -15.21 -35.35
C TYR A 400 -3.17 -14.58 -36.16
N LEU A 401 -1.95 -15.12 -36.06
CA LEU A 401 -0.76 -14.68 -36.77
C LEU A 401 0.21 -15.87 -36.97
N PHE A 402 0.93 -15.88 -38.08
CA PHE A 402 2.01 -16.82 -38.40
C PHE A 402 3.26 -16.07 -38.85
N GLU A 403 4.45 -16.67 -38.67
CA GLU A 403 5.71 -16.07 -39.13
C GLU A 403 5.74 -15.82 -40.65
N SER A 404 5.07 -16.67 -41.43
CA SER A 404 4.97 -16.52 -42.89
C SER A 404 4.00 -15.42 -43.34
N ASP A 405 3.26 -14.80 -42.42
CA ASP A 405 2.33 -13.74 -42.78
C ASP A 405 3.10 -12.46 -43.14
N ASP A 406 2.50 -11.65 -44.01
CA ASP A 406 3.03 -10.32 -44.33
C ASP A 406 3.13 -9.48 -43.06
N LEU A 407 4.18 -8.66 -42.97
CA LEU A 407 4.45 -7.88 -41.76
C LEU A 407 3.28 -6.95 -41.36
N GLU A 408 2.44 -6.53 -42.30
CA GLU A 408 1.24 -5.72 -42.00
C GLU A 408 0.21 -6.42 -41.11
N ALA A 409 0.28 -7.75 -40.98
CA ALA A 409 -0.59 -8.52 -40.09
C ALA A 409 -0.15 -8.44 -38.61
N ALA A 410 1.09 -8.02 -38.34
CA ALA A 410 1.62 -7.91 -36.98
C ALA A 410 0.90 -6.82 -36.17
N PRO A 411 0.71 -7.02 -34.85
CA PRO A 411 0.14 -5.98 -33.99
C PRO A 411 0.94 -4.69 -34.07
N SER A 412 0.25 -3.55 -34.07
CA SER A 412 0.85 -2.20 -34.10
C SER A 412 1.53 -1.81 -35.43
N ILE A 413 1.63 -2.74 -36.38
CA ILE A 413 2.13 -2.50 -37.73
C ILE A 413 0.95 -2.46 -38.69
N GLY A 414 0.93 -1.47 -39.58
CA GLY A 414 -0.07 -1.36 -40.65
C GLY A 414 0.58 -1.27 -42.03
N PRO A 415 -0.20 -1.21 -43.12
CA PRO A 415 0.33 -1.33 -44.49
C PRO A 415 1.45 -0.33 -44.81
N LYS A 416 1.27 0.94 -44.42
CA LYS A 416 2.28 1.99 -44.61
C LYS A 416 3.57 1.73 -43.84
N MET A 417 3.48 1.06 -42.70
CA MET A 417 4.65 0.72 -41.89
C MET A 417 5.36 -0.48 -42.48
N ALA A 418 4.62 -1.50 -42.89
CA ALA A 418 5.16 -2.66 -43.59
C ALA A 418 5.92 -2.27 -44.87
N GLU A 419 5.40 -1.31 -45.67
CA GLU A 419 6.09 -0.77 -46.84
C GLU A 419 7.46 -0.16 -46.51
N ARG A 420 7.62 0.45 -45.33
CA ARG A 420 8.89 1.05 -44.90
C ARG A 420 9.88 -0.01 -44.43
N PHE A 421 9.40 -1.02 -43.70
CA PHE A 421 10.19 -2.16 -43.27
C PHE A 421 10.65 -3.00 -44.47
N ALA A 422 9.84 -3.09 -45.51
CA ALA A 422 10.21 -3.73 -46.77
C ALA A 422 11.39 -3.02 -47.46
N ALA A 423 11.56 -1.70 -47.30
CA ALA A 423 12.69 -0.95 -47.85
C ALA A 423 14.03 -1.29 -47.17
N VAL A 424 13.99 -1.84 -45.95
CA VAL A 424 15.16 -2.33 -45.20
C VAL A 424 15.23 -3.87 -45.18
N GLY A 425 14.46 -4.54 -46.05
CA GLY A 425 14.51 -5.98 -46.27
C GLY A 425 13.67 -6.84 -45.32
N VAL A 426 12.75 -6.24 -44.55
CA VAL A 426 11.85 -6.97 -43.65
C VAL A 426 10.46 -7.05 -44.28
N HIS A 427 10.04 -8.25 -44.69
CA HIS A 427 8.80 -8.45 -45.45
C HIS A 427 7.73 -9.24 -44.69
N THR A 428 8.14 -10.24 -43.93
CA THR A 428 7.26 -11.13 -43.17
C THR A 428 7.36 -10.88 -41.67
N VAL A 429 6.40 -11.40 -40.91
CA VAL A 429 6.44 -11.41 -39.44
C VAL A 429 7.68 -12.15 -38.94
N GLY A 430 8.07 -13.25 -39.59
CA GLY A 430 9.29 -14.01 -39.28
C GLY A 430 10.56 -13.17 -39.46
N ASP A 431 10.70 -12.50 -40.62
CA ASP A 431 11.84 -11.60 -40.87
C ASP A 431 11.95 -10.52 -39.79
N PHE A 432 10.81 -10.01 -39.32
CA PHE A 432 10.76 -8.98 -38.29
C PHE A 432 11.17 -9.52 -36.92
N LEU A 433 10.74 -10.73 -36.56
CA LEU A 433 11.08 -11.35 -35.28
C LEU A 433 12.54 -11.78 -35.19
N GLU A 434 13.18 -12.13 -36.32
CA GLU A 434 14.59 -12.52 -36.38
C GLU A 434 15.56 -11.33 -36.31
N ARG A 435 15.05 -10.10 -36.50
CA ARG A 435 15.89 -8.91 -36.57
C ARG A 435 16.18 -8.32 -35.20
N ASP A 436 17.43 -7.91 -34.97
CA ASP A 436 17.80 -7.17 -33.77
C ASP A 436 17.13 -5.79 -33.78
N ALA A 437 16.42 -5.45 -32.70
CA ALA A 437 15.62 -4.23 -32.61
C ALA A 437 16.47 -2.95 -32.65
N MET A 438 17.71 -2.99 -32.16
CA MET A 438 18.60 -1.83 -32.17
C MET A 438 19.14 -1.58 -33.58
N GLN A 439 19.59 -2.65 -34.26
CA GLN A 439 20.01 -2.55 -35.67
C GLN A 439 18.86 -2.13 -36.58
N LEU A 440 17.66 -2.66 -36.35
CA LEU A 440 16.49 -2.31 -37.16
C LEU A 440 16.05 -0.85 -36.95
N ALA A 441 16.17 -0.32 -35.73
CA ALA A 441 15.93 1.10 -35.47
C ALA A 441 16.93 1.99 -36.22
N ASP A 442 18.20 1.62 -36.22
CA ASP A 442 19.26 2.33 -36.96
C ASP A 442 19.02 2.27 -38.48
N ASP A 443 18.67 1.10 -39.03
CA ASP A 443 18.40 0.90 -40.45
C ASP A 443 17.16 1.68 -40.94
N LEU A 444 16.15 1.86 -40.07
CA LEU A 444 14.93 2.61 -40.37
C LEU A 444 15.13 4.14 -40.30
N ASP A 445 16.17 4.62 -39.60
CA ASP A 445 16.56 6.02 -39.42
C ASP A 445 15.37 6.98 -39.18
N ASP A 446 14.47 6.61 -38.27
CA ASP A 446 13.30 7.39 -37.92
C ASP A 446 13.13 7.46 -36.41
N SER A 447 13.28 8.68 -35.88
CA SER A 447 13.14 9.04 -34.45
C SER A 447 11.86 8.58 -33.75
N ARG A 448 10.86 8.09 -34.49
CA ARG A 448 9.60 7.56 -33.95
C ARG A 448 9.63 6.06 -33.64
N PHE A 449 10.69 5.33 -34.01
CA PHE A 449 10.83 3.89 -33.80
C PHE A 449 12.18 3.60 -33.16
N ASP A 450 12.26 3.77 -31.84
CA ASP A 450 13.42 3.34 -31.07
C ASP A 450 13.40 1.82 -30.84
N SER A 451 14.53 1.30 -30.38
CA SER A 451 14.73 -0.13 -30.10
C SER A 451 13.72 -0.67 -29.09
N GLU A 452 13.28 0.14 -28.13
CA GLU A 452 12.26 -0.23 -27.15
C GLU A 452 10.89 -0.43 -27.81
N THR A 453 10.47 0.49 -28.68
CA THR A 453 9.21 0.38 -29.43
C THR A 453 9.19 -0.84 -30.35
N LEU A 454 10.31 -1.13 -31.02
CA LEU A 454 10.42 -2.30 -31.89
C LEU A 454 10.41 -3.61 -31.10
N THR A 455 11.07 -3.63 -29.94
CA THR A 455 11.02 -4.78 -29.01
C THR A 455 9.59 -5.02 -28.54
N ASP A 456 8.85 -3.97 -28.17
CA ASP A 456 7.44 -4.08 -27.79
C ASP A 456 6.59 -4.68 -28.91
N TRP A 457 6.82 -4.32 -30.17
CA TRP A 457 6.07 -4.85 -31.31
C TRP A 457 6.44 -6.30 -31.61
N GLN A 458 7.71 -6.67 -31.48
CA GLN A 458 8.16 -8.05 -31.59
C GLN A 458 7.53 -8.92 -30.48
N ASP A 459 7.53 -8.44 -29.24
CA ASP A 459 6.86 -9.12 -28.11
C ASP A 459 5.36 -9.30 -28.35
N GLN A 460 4.69 -8.28 -28.91
CA GLN A 460 3.27 -8.37 -29.25
C GLN A 460 3.01 -9.41 -30.35
N ALA A 461 3.80 -9.40 -31.42
CA ALA A 461 3.66 -10.34 -32.53
C ALA A 461 3.88 -11.78 -32.06
N ARG A 462 4.96 -12.02 -31.30
CA ARG A 462 5.28 -13.31 -30.70
C ARG A 462 4.19 -13.79 -29.76
N MET A 463 3.63 -12.91 -28.94
CA MET A 463 2.53 -13.29 -28.05
C MET A 463 1.25 -13.71 -28.78
N VAL A 464 0.94 -13.12 -29.95
CA VAL A 464 -0.21 -13.53 -30.78
C VAL A 464 0.03 -14.90 -31.43
N ILE A 465 1.29 -15.21 -31.76
CA ILE A 465 1.71 -16.52 -32.27
C ILE A 465 1.61 -17.57 -31.15
N ASP A 466 2.13 -17.26 -29.97
CA ASP A 466 2.33 -18.21 -28.87
C ASP A 466 1.08 -18.50 -28.05
N ILE A 467 0.11 -17.58 -27.99
CA ILE A 467 -1.12 -17.74 -27.20
C ILE A 467 -2.33 -17.94 -28.12
N PRO A 468 -2.84 -19.18 -28.27
CA PRO A 468 -4.01 -19.46 -29.10
C PRO A 468 -5.23 -18.65 -28.69
N GLY A 469 -5.90 -18.03 -29.66
CA GLY A 469 -7.09 -17.21 -29.40
C GLY A 469 -6.79 -15.78 -28.91
N LEU A 470 -5.51 -15.38 -28.77
CA LEU A 470 -5.13 -14.00 -28.46
C LEU A 470 -5.13 -13.15 -29.74
N ARG A 471 -5.72 -11.95 -29.65
CA ARG A 471 -5.76 -10.99 -30.77
C ARG A 471 -4.71 -9.90 -30.57
N GLY A 472 -4.27 -9.26 -31.66
CA GLY A 472 -3.25 -8.21 -31.61
C GLY A 472 -3.56 -7.06 -30.64
N THR A 473 -4.82 -6.60 -30.56
CA THR A 473 -5.23 -5.59 -29.57
C THR A 473 -5.02 -6.06 -28.13
N HIS A 474 -5.26 -7.34 -27.85
CA HIS A 474 -5.06 -7.90 -26.51
C HIS A 474 -3.59 -8.14 -26.21
N ALA A 475 -2.78 -8.54 -27.19
CA ALA A 475 -1.33 -8.62 -27.05
C ALA A 475 -0.71 -7.25 -26.74
N GLN A 476 -1.16 -6.18 -27.41
CA GLN A 476 -0.78 -4.81 -27.09
C GLN A 476 -1.11 -4.43 -25.63
N LEU A 477 -2.25 -4.88 -25.11
CA LEU A 477 -2.63 -4.65 -23.72
C LEU A 477 -1.77 -5.44 -22.72
N LEU A 478 -1.40 -6.67 -23.05
CA LEU A 478 -0.58 -7.55 -22.19
C LEU A 478 0.87 -7.06 -22.11
N VAL A 479 1.48 -6.77 -23.27
CA VAL A 479 2.85 -6.20 -23.34
C VAL A 479 2.90 -4.86 -22.64
N GLY A 480 1.93 -3.98 -22.88
CA GLY A 480 1.82 -2.70 -22.18
C GLY A 480 1.58 -2.83 -20.67
N ALA A 481 0.99 -3.94 -20.23
CA ALA A 481 0.83 -4.29 -18.82
C ALA A 481 2.08 -4.93 -18.19
N GLY A 482 3.16 -5.09 -18.96
CA GLY A 482 4.45 -5.63 -18.52
C GLY A 482 4.61 -7.14 -18.71
N TYR A 483 3.65 -7.81 -19.36
CA TYR A 483 3.73 -9.24 -19.66
C TYR A 483 4.23 -9.40 -21.09
N ARG A 484 5.52 -9.73 -21.23
CA ARG A 484 6.23 -9.71 -22.52
C ARG A 484 6.29 -11.07 -23.21
N THR A 485 6.00 -12.16 -22.51
CA THR A 485 6.06 -13.52 -23.06
C THR A 485 4.83 -14.35 -22.69
N ALA A 486 4.60 -15.45 -23.43
CA ALA A 486 3.52 -16.37 -23.12
C ALA A 486 3.71 -17.06 -21.75
N GLU A 487 4.96 -17.33 -21.37
CA GLU A 487 5.33 -17.88 -20.06
C GLU A 487 4.91 -16.94 -18.93
N ALA A 488 5.23 -15.64 -19.06
CA ALA A 488 4.83 -14.65 -18.07
C ALA A 488 3.30 -14.58 -17.92
N VAL A 489 2.54 -14.77 -19.01
CA VAL A 489 1.07 -14.82 -18.97
C VAL A 489 0.57 -16.13 -18.34
N ALA A 490 1.22 -17.26 -18.62
CA ALA A 490 0.85 -18.56 -18.07
C ALA A 490 1.12 -18.64 -16.56
N GLU A 491 2.22 -18.08 -16.07
CA GLU A 491 2.58 -18.08 -14.65
C GLU A 491 1.79 -17.06 -13.82
N ALA A 492 1.19 -16.06 -14.48
CA ALA A 492 0.48 -14.99 -13.80
C ALA A 492 -0.77 -15.48 -13.04
N ASP A 493 -1.02 -14.88 -11.88
CA ASP A 493 -2.34 -14.94 -11.25
C ASP A 493 -3.34 -14.14 -12.10
N PRO A 494 -4.47 -14.72 -12.53
CA PRO A 494 -5.43 -14.05 -13.42
C PRO A 494 -6.02 -12.75 -12.84
N VAL A 495 -6.12 -12.62 -11.51
CA VAL A 495 -6.64 -11.40 -10.86
C VAL A 495 -5.59 -10.29 -10.92
N VAL A 496 -4.33 -10.62 -10.65
CA VAL A 496 -3.20 -9.67 -10.72
C VAL A 496 -2.96 -9.23 -12.17
N LEU A 497 -2.96 -10.18 -13.12
CA LEU A 497 -2.85 -9.91 -14.56
C LEU A 497 -3.98 -8.98 -15.02
N SER A 498 -5.22 -9.26 -14.63
CA SER A 498 -6.37 -8.39 -14.95
C SER A 498 -6.18 -6.98 -14.42
N ALA A 499 -5.70 -6.82 -13.18
CA ALA A 499 -5.45 -5.50 -12.59
C ALA A 499 -4.36 -4.72 -13.36
N HIS A 500 -3.27 -5.39 -13.78
CA HIS A 500 -2.22 -4.75 -14.57
C HIS A 500 -2.73 -4.34 -15.96
N VAL A 501 -3.51 -5.19 -16.63
CA VAL A 501 -4.14 -4.89 -17.92
C VAL A 501 -5.12 -3.72 -17.81
N LEU A 502 -5.95 -3.68 -16.77
CA LEU A 502 -6.86 -2.56 -16.52
C LEU A 502 -6.10 -1.25 -16.24
N LYS A 503 -5.01 -1.33 -15.48
CA LYS A 503 -4.12 -0.19 -15.22
C LYS A 503 -3.50 0.34 -16.52
N PHE A 504 -3.00 -0.53 -17.39
CA PHE A 504 -2.46 -0.13 -18.69
C PHE A 504 -3.55 0.43 -19.61
N ALA A 505 -4.72 -0.19 -19.67
CA ALA A 505 -5.88 0.26 -20.43
C ALA A 505 -6.30 1.70 -20.08
N ALA A 506 -6.08 2.14 -18.84
CA ALA A 506 -6.35 3.50 -18.38
C ALA A 506 -5.29 4.56 -18.79
N THR A 507 -4.17 4.17 -19.43
CA THR A 507 -3.15 5.09 -19.94
C THR A 507 -3.54 5.69 -21.31
N SER A 508 -2.79 6.67 -21.85
CA SER A 508 -2.94 7.06 -23.28
C SER A 508 -2.77 5.89 -24.20
N ALA A 509 -1.72 5.10 -23.97
CA ALA A 509 -1.31 4.04 -24.85
C ALA A 509 -2.42 2.98 -24.86
N GLY A 510 -2.86 2.53 -23.69
CA GLY A 510 -3.98 1.60 -23.55
C GLY A 510 -5.29 2.11 -24.15
N ARG A 511 -5.66 3.38 -23.95
CA ARG A 511 -6.85 3.96 -24.61
C ARG A 511 -6.73 4.02 -26.12
N ARG A 512 -5.53 4.28 -26.65
CA ARG A 512 -5.27 4.27 -28.10
C ARG A 512 -5.42 2.87 -28.69
N VAL A 513 -4.97 1.85 -27.95
CA VAL A 513 -5.12 0.42 -28.29
C VAL A 513 -6.61 0.05 -28.30
N LEU A 514 -7.37 0.44 -27.28
CA LEU A 514 -8.79 0.12 -27.14
C LEU A 514 -9.70 0.92 -28.09
N ARG A 515 -9.29 2.12 -28.51
CA ARG A 515 -10.14 3.08 -29.23
C ARG A 515 -11.41 3.38 -28.40
N GLU A 516 -12.58 2.94 -28.86
CA GLU A 516 -13.86 3.05 -28.14
C GLU A 516 -14.29 1.71 -27.50
N GLY A 517 -13.45 0.67 -27.59
CA GLY A 517 -13.70 -0.65 -27.05
C GLY A 517 -13.54 -0.73 -25.53
N ARG A 518 -14.18 -1.73 -24.93
CA ARG A 518 -14.06 -2.02 -23.50
C ARG A 518 -12.79 -2.84 -23.22
N PRO A 519 -12.12 -2.64 -22.07
CA PRO A 519 -11.04 -3.52 -21.65
C PRO A 519 -11.56 -4.96 -21.43
N PRO A 520 -10.70 -5.97 -21.58
CA PRO A 520 -11.09 -7.37 -21.38
C PRO A 520 -11.50 -7.62 -19.93
N ASP A 521 -12.58 -8.39 -19.75
CA ASP A 521 -13.01 -8.84 -18.43
C ASP A 521 -12.14 -9.98 -17.88
N ILE A 522 -12.34 -10.31 -16.61
CA ILE A 522 -11.55 -11.33 -15.92
C ILE A 522 -11.71 -12.74 -16.52
N GLU A 523 -12.88 -13.07 -17.09
CA GLU A 523 -13.09 -14.39 -17.71
C GLU A 523 -12.29 -14.49 -19.02
N LYS A 524 -12.18 -13.39 -19.76
CA LYS A 524 -11.32 -13.30 -20.93
C LYS A 524 -9.84 -13.42 -20.54
N ILE A 525 -9.40 -12.75 -19.48
CA ILE A 525 -8.03 -12.90 -18.95
C ILE A 525 -7.74 -14.35 -18.56
N LYS A 526 -8.63 -15.00 -17.79
CA LYS A 526 -8.49 -16.42 -17.42
C LYS A 526 -8.39 -17.32 -18.64
N SER A 527 -9.15 -17.03 -19.70
CA SER A 527 -9.10 -17.80 -20.94
C SER A 527 -7.71 -17.74 -21.61
N TRP A 528 -7.04 -16.58 -21.58
CA TRP A 528 -5.68 -16.45 -22.12
C TRP A 528 -4.63 -17.09 -21.23
N VAL A 529 -4.74 -16.97 -19.91
CA VAL A 529 -3.86 -17.70 -18.97
C VAL A 529 -3.99 -19.21 -19.19
N GLY A 530 -5.22 -19.71 -19.34
CA GLY A 530 -5.47 -21.11 -19.65
C GLY A 530 -4.90 -21.53 -21.01
N ALA A 531 -5.07 -20.70 -22.05
CA ALA A 531 -4.53 -20.96 -23.38
C ALA A 531 -2.98 -20.96 -23.38
N ALA A 532 -2.35 -20.02 -22.68
CA ALA A 532 -0.90 -19.94 -22.55
C ALA A 532 -0.33 -21.16 -21.81
N LYS A 533 -0.95 -21.56 -20.69
CA LYS A 533 -0.58 -22.79 -19.96
C LYS A 533 -0.70 -24.03 -20.84
N HIS A 534 -1.75 -24.11 -21.64
CA HIS A 534 -1.97 -25.24 -22.54
C HIS A 534 -0.94 -25.28 -23.67
N ALA A 535 -0.62 -24.11 -24.25
CA ALA A 535 0.39 -23.98 -25.31
C ALA A 535 1.79 -24.36 -24.82
N MET A 536 2.15 -24.03 -23.57
CA MET A 536 3.45 -24.41 -22.98
C MET A 536 3.55 -25.89 -22.61
N ALA A 537 2.41 -26.54 -22.37
CA ALA A 537 2.35 -27.96 -22.01
C ALA A 537 2.27 -28.89 -23.23
N ALA A 538 2.08 -28.35 -24.43
CA ALA A 538 1.95 -29.03 -25.71
C ALA A 538 3.26 -28.96 -26.50
#